data_AF-A0A7J2KTQ7-F1
#
_entry.id   AF-A0A7J2KTQ7-F1
#
_cell.length_a   1.000
_cell.length_b   1.000
_cell.length_c   1.000
_cell.angle_alpha   90.00
_cell.angle_beta   90.00
_cell.angle_gamma   90.00
#
_symmetry.space_group_name_H-M   'P 1'
#
loop_
_entity.id
_entity.type
_entity.pdbx_description
1 polymer ?
#
loop_
_entity_poly.entity_id
_entity_poly.type
_entity_poly.pdbx_seq_one_letter_code
_entity_poly.pdbx_strand_id
1 'polypeptide(L)'
;MVVTAQRFKESVQEIGGEIVASEIPGRTIKELRESMGVTQEEIGKLLGLRRETISRIENGNISPSFTSLKNFSRSIAALRAIRELFAREDASLIKKEEFNLLRPNFLRIYLNLPGQDVKLLYNLGEKGYLRSKKRILKVIK
;
A
#
# COMPACT_ATOMS: atom_id res chain seq x y z
N MET A 1 -17.40 -2.00 -7.15
CA MET A 1 -16.21 -1.58 -7.95
C MET A 1 -15.98 -0.07 -7.93
N VAL A 2 -16.95 0.78 -8.28
CA VAL A 2 -16.81 2.25 -8.22
C VAL A 2 -16.40 2.75 -6.82
N VAL A 3 -17.06 2.23 -5.77
CA VAL A 3 -16.74 2.56 -4.37
C VAL A 3 -15.31 2.19 -3.98
N THR A 4 -14.79 1.07 -4.48
CA THR A 4 -13.42 0.61 -4.22
C THR A 4 -12.38 1.53 -4.87
N ALA A 5 -12.64 1.96 -6.11
CA ALA A 5 -11.76 2.91 -6.82
C ALA A 5 -11.75 4.29 -6.16
N GLN A 6 -12.92 4.76 -5.70
CA GLN A 6 -13.05 6.02 -4.98
C GLN A 6 -12.30 5.97 -3.64
N ARG A 7 -12.50 4.91 -2.83
CA ARG A 7 -11.77 4.69 -1.57
C ARG A 7 -10.26 4.64 -1.77
N PHE A 8 -9.79 4.02 -2.87
CA PHE A 8 -8.37 4.02 -3.18
C PHE A 8 -7.85 5.45 -3.41
N LYS A 9 -8.55 6.25 -4.23
CA LYS A 9 -8.16 7.64 -4.52
C LYS A 9 -8.10 8.47 -3.23
N GLU A 10 -9.11 8.34 -2.37
CA GLU A 10 -9.17 8.98 -1.06
C GLU A 10 -7.98 8.57 -0.18
N SER A 11 -7.68 7.26 -0.12
CA SER A 11 -6.53 6.77 0.65
C SER A 11 -5.21 7.33 0.12
N VAL A 12 -5.02 7.47 -1.19
CA VAL A 12 -3.82 8.10 -1.76
C VAL A 12 -3.70 9.55 -1.31
N GLN A 13 -4.80 10.31 -1.31
CA GLN A 13 -4.82 11.72 -0.90
C GLN A 13 -4.56 11.86 0.60
N GLU A 14 -5.18 11.02 1.43
CA GLU A 14 -4.95 10.94 2.87
C GLU A 14 -3.46 10.71 3.17
N ILE A 15 -2.87 9.66 2.59
CA ILE A 15 -1.47 9.30 2.82
C ILE A 15 -0.53 10.42 2.35
N GLY A 16 -0.78 10.99 1.17
CA GLY A 16 0.01 12.11 0.66
C GLY A 16 -0.08 13.35 1.54
N GLY A 17 -1.29 13.68 2.00
CA GLY A 17 -1.55 14.81 2.89
C GLY A 17 -0.88 14.65 4.24
N GLU A 18 -0.95 13.46 4.84
CA GLU A 18 -0.30 13.13 6.11
C GLU A 18 1.23 13.35 6.03
N ILE A 19 1.86 12.87 4.96
CA ILE A 19 3.32 13.03 4.79
C ILE A 19 3.71 14.50 4.58
N VAL A 20 2.92 15.25 3.79
CA VAL A 20 3.22 16.66 3.47
C VAL A 20 2.97 17.57 4.67
N ALA A 21 1.95 17.29 5.49
CA ALA A 21 1.63 18.06 6.68
C ALA A 21 2.54 17.75 7.88
N SER A 22 3.33 16.66 7.80
CA SER A 22 4.25 16.26 8.87
C SER A 22 5.46 17.19 8.97
N GLU A 23 5.89 17.47 10.20
CA GLU A 23 7.13 18.18 10.49
C GLU A 23 8.36 17.45 9.93
N ILE A 24 8.33 16.11 9.94
CA ILE A 24 9.41 15.25 9.44
C ILE A 24 8.82 14.21 8.47
N PRO A 25 8.65 14.58 7.17
CA PRO A 25 8.04 13.70 6.17
C PRO A 25 8.69 12.30 6.08
N GLY A 26 10.01 12.22 6.24
CA GLY A 26 10.75 10.96 6.25
C GLY A 26 10.31 10.01 7.36
N ARG A 27 10.04 10.52 8.56
CA ARG A 27 9.57 9.72 9.70
C ARG A 27 8.16 9.18 9.44
N THR A 28 7.26 10.00 8.91
CA THR A 28 5.91 9.56 8.53
C THR A 28 5.94 8.49 7.43
N ILE A 29 6.82 8.62 6.43
CA ILE A 29 7.05 7.57 5.42
C ILE A 29 7.46 6.24 6.08
N LYS A 30 8.39 6.30 7.05
CA LYS A 30 8.85 5.12 7.78
C LYS A 30 7.70 4.45 8.55
N GLU A 31 6.92 5.23 9.30
CA GLU A 31 5.81 4.74 10.12
C GLU A 31 4.72 4.08 9.26
N LEU A 32 4.32 4.74 8.16
CA LEU A 32 3.36 4.20 7.21
C LEU A 32 3.86 2.89 6.60
N ARG A 33 5.14 2.82 6.20
CA ARG A 33 5.75 1.59 5.68
C ARG A 33 5.73 0.46 6.71
N GLU A 34 6.13 0.75 7.94
CA GLU A 34 6.21 -0.23 9.03
C GLU A 34 4.83 -0.72 9.45
N SER A 35 3.80 0.14 9.43
CA SER A 35 2.40 -0.27 9.63
C SER A 35 1.93 -1.29 8.58
N MET A 36 2.50 -1.23 7.38
CA MET A 36 2.27 -2.19 6.31
C MET A 36 3.19 -3.42 6.40
N GLY A 37 4.07 -3.51 7.41
CA GLY A 37 4.98 -4.63 7.60
C GLY A 37 5.94 -4.86 6.43
N VAL A 38 6.22 -3.80 5.67
CA VAL A 38 7.07 -3.77 4.47
C VAL A 38 8.46 -3.28 4.86
N THR A 39 9.51 -3.89 4.32
CA THR A 39 10.91 -3.50 4.53
C THR A 39 11.34 -2.36 3.61
N GLN A 40 12.44 -1.69 3.92
CA GLN A 40 13.03 -0.64 3.06
C GLN A 40 13.41 -1.19 1.67
N GLU A 41 13.87 -2.44 1.60
CA GLU A 41 14.19 -3.14 0.34
C GLU A 41 12.93 -3.40 -0.49
N GLU A 42 11.88 -3.94 0.13
CA GLU A 42 10.61 -4.23 -0.55
C GLU A 42 9.95 -2.96 -1.09
N ILE A 43 9.87 -1.87 -0.29
CA ILE A 43 9.31 -0.61 -0.80
C ILE A 43 10.24 0.03 -1.84
N GLY A 44 11.56 -0.10 -1.70
CA GLY A 44 12.53 0.41 -2.68
C GLY A 44 12.27 -0.18 -4.06
N LYS A 45 12.10 -1.50 -4.14
CA LYS A 45 11.71 -2.20 -5.39
C LYS A 45 10.42 -1.67 -5.99
N LEU A 46 9.40 -1.41 -5.17
CA LEU A 46 8.12 -0.85 -5.64
C LEU A 46 8.25 0.57 -6.18
N LEU A 47 9.20 1.35 -5.66
CA LEU A 47 9.44 2.74 -6.08
C LEU A 47 10.51 2.87 -7.17
N GLY A 48 11.18 1.78 -7.55
CA GLY A 48 12.35 1.84 -8.43
C GLY A 48 13.55 2.53 -7.78
N LEU A 49 13.65 2.47 -6.45
CA LEU A 49 14.69 3.11 -5.64
C LEU A 49 15.54 2.05 -4.93
N ARG A 50 16.80 2.40 -4.67
CA ARG A 50 17.68 1.58 -3.83
C ARG A 50 17.26 1.65 -2.37
N ARG A 51 17.49 0.58 -1.60
CA ARG A 51 17.18 0.52 -0.17
C ARG A 51 17.90 1.60 0.64
N GLU A 52 19.11 1.98 0.25
CA GLU A 52 19.87 3.09 0.84
C GLU A 52 19.17 4.43 0.62
N THR A 53 18.56 4.64 -0.56
CA THR A 53 17.77 5.85 -0.86
C THR A 53 16.57 5.95 0.07
N ILE A 54 15.85 4.84 0.28
CA ILE A 54 14.72 4.80 1.23
C ILE A 54 15.20 5.13 2.65
N SER A 55 16.30 4.52 3.09
CA SER A 55 16.89 4.82 4.41
C SER A 55 17.24 6.31 4.57
N ARG A 56 17.87 6.92 3.56
CA ARG A 56 18.21 8.35 3.59
C ARG A 56 16.96 9.25 3.63
N ILE A 57 15.90 8.89 2.92
CA ILE A 57 14.61 9.60 2.99
C ILE A 57 14.03 9.49 4.40
N GLU A 58 13.94 8.28 4.93
CA GLU A 58 13.29 8.01 6.22
C GLU A 58 14.00 8.65 7.42
N ASN A 59 15.31 8.82 7.32
CA ASN A 59 16.11 9.49 8.35
C ASN A 59 16.21 11.01 8.15
N GLY A 60 15.60 11.56 7.10
CA GLY A 60 15.64 13.01 6.81
C GLY A 60 16.92 13.49 6.15
N ASN A 61 17.83 12.59 5.77
CA ASN A 61 19.09 12.94 5.11
C ASN A 61 18.87 13.48 3.68
N ILE A 62 17.76 13.11 3.04
CA ILE A 62 17.30 13.69 1.76
C ILE A 62 15.78 13.82 1.79
N SER A 63 15.26 14.86 1.14
CA SER A 63 13.82 15.01 0.95
C SER A 63 13.31 14.08 -0.15
N PRO A 64 12.13 13.45 0.00
CA PRO A 64 11.52 12.68 -1.07
C PRO A 64 11.14 13.61 -2.23
N SER A 65 11.36 13.16 -3.47
CA SER A 65 10.83 13.88 -4.64
C SER A 65 9.30 13.78 -4.69
N PHE A 66 8.63 14.71 -5.37
CA PHE A 66 7.18 14.62 -5.61
C PHE A 66 6.78 13.28 -6.24
N THR A 67 7.57 12.79 -7.19
CA THR A 67 7.34 11.49 -7.85
C THR A 67 7.47 10.34 -6.86
N SER A 68 8.51 10.35 -6.01
CA SER A 68 8.71 9.33 -4.97
C SER A 68 7.58 9.33 -3.96
N LEU A 69 7.14 10.51 -3.51
CA LEU A 69 6.01 10.68 -2.60
C LEU A 69 4.72 10.13 -3.22
N LYS A 70 4.38 10.56 -4.43
CA LYS A 70 3.19 10.12 -5.16
C LYS A 70 3.17 8.60 -5.33
N ASN A 71 4.31 8.02 -5.71
CA ASN A 71 4.43 6.57 -5.89
C ASN A 71 4.32 5.83 -4.56
N PHE A 72 4.93 6.35 -3.49
CA PHE A 72 4.81 5.79 -2.14
C PHE A 72 3.36 5.78 -1.66
N SER A 73 2.65 6.91 -1.75
CA SER A 73 1.23 7.00 -1.35
C SER A 73 0.36 5.99 -2.10
N ARG A 74 0.61 5.79 -3.40
CA ARG A 74 -0.09 4.79 -4.22
C ARG A 74 0.24 3.36 -3.80
N SER A 75 1.49 3.05 -3.50
CA SER A 75 1.90 1.73 -3.04
C SER A 75 1.28 1.40 -1.68
N ILE A 76 1.27 2.34 -0.72
CA ILE A 76 0.64 2.13 0.59
C ILE A 76 -0.89 1.97 0.45
N ALA A 77 -1.55 2.81 -0.35
CA ALA A 77 -2.99 2.68 -0.62
C ALA A 77 -3.33 1.32 -1.27
N ALA A 78 -2.49 0.84 -2.20
CA ALA A 78 -2.67 -0.45 -2.83
C ALA A 78 -2.54 -1.59 -1.82
N LEU A 79 -1.54 -1.54 -0.93
CA LEU A 79 -1.36 -2.52 0.13
C LEU A 79 -2.56 -2.56 1.09
N ARG A 80 -3.11 -1.39 1.48
CA ARG A 80 -4.33 -1.29 2.29
C ARG A 80 -5.51 -1.96 1.58
N ALA A 81 -5.73 -1.63 0.31
CA ALA A 81 -6.82 -2.20 -0.48
C ALA A 81 -6.72 -3.73 -0.62
N ILE A 82 -5.52 -4.24 -0.92
CA ILE A 82 -5.29 -5.69 -1.02
C ILE A 82 -5.62 -6.37 0.31
N ARG A 83 -5.12 -5.85 1.43
CA ARG A 83 -5.41 -6.39 2.77
C ARG A 83 -6.90 -6.44 3.08
N GLU A 84 -7.64 -5.38 2.72
CA GLU A 84 -9.09 -5.32 2.91
C GLU A 84 -9.81 -6.38 2.06
N LEU A 85 -9.39 -6.59 0.81
CA LEU A 85 -9.98 -7.59 -0.08
C LEU A 85 -9.84 -9.00 0.49
N PHE A 86 -8.64 -9.37 0.93
CA PHE A 86 -8.42 -10.68 1.57
C PHE A 86 -9.25 -10.82 2.86
N ALA A 87 -9.37 -9.76 3.66
CA ALA A 87 -10.18 -9.79 4.86
C ALA A 87 -11.68 -10.00 4.58
N ARG A 88 -12.20 -9.34 3.53
CA ARG A 88 -13.59 -9.50 3.09
C ARG A 88 -13.84 -10.90 2.53
N GLU A 89 -12.89 -11.47 1.79
CA GLU A 89 -12.98 -12.84 1.28
C GLU A 89 -13.06 -13.85 2.44
N ASP A 90 -12.12 -13.78 3.39
CA ASP A 90 -12.09 -14.66 4.56
C ASP A 90 -13.35 -14.52 5.44
N ALA A 91 -13.92 -13.32 5.51
CA ALA A 91 -15.18 -13.06 6.21
C ALA A 91 -16.43 -13.47 5.40
N SER A 92 -16.27 -14.06 4.21
CA SER A 92 -17.36 -14.42 3.29
C SER A 92 -18.25 -13.23 2.88
N LEU A 93 -17.70 -12.01 2.94
CA LEU A 93 -18.39 -10.77 2.57
C LEU A 93 -18.29 -10.44 1.08
N ILE A 94 -17.45 -11.17 0.35
CA ILE A 94 -17.37 -11.14 -1.11
C ILE A 94 -17.32 -12.57 -1.63
N LYS A 95 -17.91 -12.81 -2.80
CA LYS A 95 -17.88 -14.13 -3.44
C LYS A 95 -16.48 -14.42 -3.97
N LYS A 96 -16.08 -15.70 -3.96
CA LYS A 96 -14.77 -16.14 -4.43
C LYS A 96 -14.56 -15.80 -5.91
N GLU A 97 -15.62 -15.85 -6.72
CA GLU A 97 -15.61 -15.49 -8.14
C GLU A 97 -15.32 -13.99 -8.31
N GLU A 98 -15.95 -13.14 -7.50
CA GLU A 98 -15.70 -11.69 -7.48
C GLU A 98 -14.28 -11.39 -7.01
N PHE A 99 -13.77 -12.09 -5.99
CA PHE A 99 -12.39 -11.96 -5.52
C PHE A 99 -11.37 -12.39 -6.60
N ASN A 100 -11.65 -13.48 -7.33
CA ASN A 100 -10.77 -13.97 -8.40
C ASN A 100 -10.66 -12.99 -9.57
N LEU A 101 -11.69 -12.18 -9.82
CA LEU A 101 -11.65 -11.10 -10.82
C LEU A 101 -10.77 -9.91 -10.37
N LEU A 102 -10.45 -9.81 -9.07
CA LEU A 102 -9.61 -8.75 -8.48
C LEU A 102 -8.10 -9.07 -8.49
N ARG A 103 -7.68 -10.06 -9.29
CA ARG A 103 -6.28 -10.47 -9.49
C ARG A 103 -5.44 -9.40 -10.25
N PRO A 104 -4.09 -9.52 -10.31
CA PRO A 104 -3.13 -8.44 -10.64
C PRO A 104 -3.46 -7.51 -11.82
N ASN A 105 -4.19 -8.00 -12.84
CA ASN A 105 -4.65 -7.19 -13.97
C ASN A 105 -5.58 -6.03 -13.54
N PHE A 106 -6.37 -6.20 -12.48
CA PHE A 106 -7.22 -5.14 -11.93
C PHE A 106 -6.39 -4.04 -11.24
N LEU A 107 -5.46 -4.43 -10.37
CA LEU A 107 -4.56 -3.50 -9.67
C LEU A 107 -3.71 -2.68 -10.64
N ARG A 108 -3.22 -3.30 -11.73
CA ARG A 108 -2.40 -2.62 -12.73
C ARG A 108 -3.16 -1.50 -13.45
N ILE A 109 -4.40 -1.79 -13.89
CA ILE A 109 -5.22 -0.87 -14.69
C ILE A 109 -5.88 0.18 -13.80
N TYR A 110 -6.55 -0.23 -12.71
CA TYR A 110 -7.32 0.69 -11.87
C TYR A 110 -6.45 1.63 -11.03
N LEU A 111 -5.29 1.14 -10.57
CA LEU A 111 -4.43 1.93 -9.70
C LEU A 111 -3.35 2.67 -10.49
N ASN A 112 -3.34 2.59 -11.84
CA ASN A 112 -2.36 3.21 -12.75
C ASN A 112 -0.94 3.24 -12.12
N LEU A 113 -0.47 2.08 -11.68
CA LEU A 113 0.77 1.95 -10.92
C LEU A 113 1.95 1.98 -11.92
N PRO A 114 2.88 2.94 -11.82
CA PRO A 114 3.96 3.05 -12.80
C PRO A 114 4.98 1.95 -12.55
N GLY A 115 5.12 1.00 -13.48
CA GLY A 115 6.22 0.03 -13.54
C GLY A 115 6.50 -0.81 -12.29
N GLN A 116 5.67 -0.73 -11.26
CA GLN A 116 5.86 -1.44 -10.00
C GLN A 116 5.66 -2.93 -10.25
N ASP A 117 6.41 -3.76 -9.54
CA ASP A 117 6.19 -5.19 -9.52
C ASP A 117 4.83 -5.47 -8.84
N VAL A 118 3.76 -5.48 -9.64
CA VAL A 118 2.38 -5.70 -9.17
C VAL A 118 2.26 -7.05 -8.44
N LYS A 119 3.07 -8.04 -8.84
CA LYS A 119 3.16 -9.33 -8.16
C LYS A 119 3.76 -9.14 -6.77
N LEU A 120 4.83 -8.36 -6.63
CA LEU A 120 5.38 -7.99 -5.32
C LEU A 120 4.34 -7.26 -4.46
N LEU A 121 3.61 -6.28 -4.99
CA LEU A 121 2.54 -5.57 -4.25
C LEU A 121 1.49 -6.53 -3.71
N TYR A 122 0.98 -7.42 -4.57
CA TYR A 122 -0.03 -8.40 -4.20
C TYR A 122 0.48 -9.30 -3.06
N ASN A 123 1.68 -9.86 -3.22
CA ASN A 123 2.29 -10.75 -2.24
C ASN A 123 2.53 -10.05 -0.89
N LEU A 124 2.96 -8.78 -0.90
CA LEU A 124 3.16 -8.00 0.31
C LEU A 124 1.83 -7.67 1.01
N GLY A 125 0.79 -7.36 0.23
CA GLY A 125 -0.56 -7.13 0.75
C GLY A 125 -1.12 -8.39 1.43
N GLU A 126 -1.05 -9.54 0.76
CA GLU A 126 -1.44 -10.85 1.29
C GLU A 126 -0.67 -11.20 2.57
N LYS A 127 0.67 -11.15 2.52
CA LYS A 127 1.55 -11.39 3.68
C LYS A 127 1.18 -10.48 4.86
N GLY A 128 0.92 -9.21 4.58
CA GLY A 128 0.50 -8.23 5.57
C GLY A 128 -0.85 -8.55 6.20
N TYR A 129 -1.80 -9.01 5.40
CA TYR A 129 -3.09 -9.48 5.88
C TYR A 129 -2.95 -10.73 6.74
N LEU A 130 -2.23 -11.76 6.28
CA LEU A 130 -2.05 -13.01 7.03
C LEU A 130 -1.47 -12.76 8.44
N ARG A 131 -0.54 -11.81 8.57
CA ARG A 131 0.02 -11.38 9.87
C ARG A 131 -1.01 -10.71 10.78
N SER A 132 -2.00 -10.01 10.21
CA SER A 132 -3.01 -9.25 10.95
C SER A 132 -4.40 -9.91 10.99
N LYS A 133 -4.58 -11.06 10.34
CA LYS A 133 -5.85 -11.79 10.15
C LYS A 133 -6.66 -11.93 11.43
N LYS A 134 -6.05 -12.45 12.51
CA LYS A 134 -6.74 -12.65 13.81
C LYS A 134 -7.33 -11.35 14.38
N ARG A 135 -6.66 -10.20 14.17
CA ARG A 135 -7.12 -8.89 14.65
C ARG A 135 -8.20 -8.33 13.73
N ILE A 136 -7.99 -8.41 12.42
CA ILE A 136 -8.91 -7.86 11.41
C ILE A 136 -10.28 -8.57 11.46
N LEU A 137 -10.30 -9.90 11.58
CA LEU A 137 -11.55 -10.68 11.64
C LEU A 137 -12.38 -10.43 12.91
N LYS A 138 -11.83 -9.78 13.95
CA LYS A 138 -12.59 -9.36 15.15
C LYS A 138 -13.36 -8.06 14.94
N VAL A 139 -12.95 -7.23 13.98
CA VAL A 139 -13.53 -5.90 13.72
C VAL A 139 -14.56 -5.95 12.60
N ILE A 140 -14.40 -6.91 11.68
CA ILE A 140 -15.23 -7.05 10.47
C ILE A 140 -16.48 -7.93 10.70
N LYS A 141 -16.50 -8.75 11.77
CA LYS A 141 -17.69 -9.47 12.22
C LYS A 141 -18.60 -8.55 13.01
#